data_AF-A0A2V6J6I0-F1
#
_entry.id   AF-A0A2V6J6I0-F1
#
_cell.length_a   1.000
_cell.length_b   1.000
_cell.length_c   1.000
_cell.angle_alpha   90.00
_cell.angle_beta   90.00
_cell.angle_gamma   90.00
#
_symmetry.space_group_name_H-M   'P 1'
#
loop_
_entity.id
_entity.type
_entity.pdbx_description
1 polymer ?
#
loop_
_entity_poly.entity_id
_entity_poly.type
_entity_poly.pdbx_seq_one_letter_code
_entity_poly.pdbx_strand_id
1 'polypeptide(L)'
;MFHVRVCVVVAPQHPFARRRAIPIAEVAAEPLIGLTREDYPGYYDYVSMIFSKVKRKPRVVEEYDSYYGIISAVEAGTGVALGADVLGHSLGNRVKFLYLTPEPKPVAVGIVGTKGRLSPAAEKFWQCAKEAASQK
;
A
#
# COMPACT_ATOMS: atom_id res chain seq x y z
N MET A 1 -12.50 8.60 9.02
CA MET A 1 -11.60 7.90 8.07
C MET A 1 -10.31 8.67 8.03
N PHE A 2 -9.17 7.99 7.95
CA PHE A 2 -7.89 8.65 7.69
C PHE A 2 -7.35 8.16 6.35
N HIS A 3 -6.50 8.97 5.74
CA HIS A 3 -5.91 8.66 4.44
C HIS A 3 -4.46 8.25 4.63
N VAL A 4 -4.04 7.19 3.94
CA VAL A 4 -2.64 6.75 3.91
C VAL A 4 -2.07 6.99 2.52
N ARG A 5 -0.81 7.43 2.47
CA ARG A 5 -0.17 7.76 1.20
C ARG A 5 0.33 6.49 0.55
N VAL A 6 0.17 6.44 -0.76
CA VAL A 6 0.66 5.33 -1.57
C VAL A 6 2.14 5.55 -1.85
N CYS A 7 2.91 4.49 -1.67
CA CYS A 7 4.34 4.46 -1.96
C CYS A 7 4.70 3.18 -2.71
N VAL A 8 5.92 3.13 -3.24
CA VAL A 8 6.54 1.88 -3.68
C VAL A 8 7.49 1.38 -2.60
N VAL A 9 7.54 0.06 -2.44
CA VAL A 9 8.41 -0.66 -1.53
C VAL A 9 9.47 -1.37 -2.35
N VAL A 10 10.73 -1.20 -1.95
CA VAL A 10 11.89 -1.79 -2.63
C VAL A 10 12.87 -2.38 -1.61
N ALA A 11 13.70 -3.33 -2.06
CA ALA A 11 14.83 -3.83 -1.26
C ALA A 11 15.81 -2.70 -0.92
N PRO A 12 16.52 -2.74 0.22
CA PRO A 12 17.55 -1.75 0.55
C PRO A 12 18.69 -1.66 -0.48
N GLN A 13 18.96 -2.75 -1.20
CA GLN A 13 19.98 -2.83 -2.25
C GLN A 13 19.47 -2.39 -3.64
N HIS A 14 18.16 -2.16 -3.78
CA HIS A 14 17.57 -1.75 -5.06
C HIS A 14 18.12 -0.39 -5.52
N PRO A 15 18.38 -0.16 -6.82
CA PRO A 15 18.88 1.14 -7.32
C PRO A 15 18.05 2.35 -6.88
N PHE A 16 16.74 2.17 -6.75
CA PHE A 16 15.84 3.23 -6.29
C PHE A 16 15.96 3.54 -4.81
N ALA A 17 16.49 2.65 -3.96
CA ALA A 17 16.48 2.76 -2.50
C ALA A 17 17.13 4.05 -1.95
N ARG A 18 17.96 4.73 -2.75
CA ARG A 18 18.59 6.02 -2.41
C ARG A 18 17.69 7.24 -2.65
N ARG A 19 16.54 7.05 -3.31
CA ARG A 19 15.61 8.11 -3.68
C ARG A 19 14.48 8.19 -2.66
N ARG A 20 14.02 9.40 -2.36
CA ARG A 20 12.84 9.63 -1.51
C ARG A 20 11.53 9.51 -2.28
N ALA A 21 11.56 9.82 -3.56
CA ALA A 21 10.42 9.74 -4.46
C ALA A 21 10.86 9.23 -5.85
N ILE A 22 9.93 8.61 -6.57
CA ILE A 22 10.18 7.99 -7.87
C ILE A 22 8.97 8.22 -8.80
N PRO A 23 9.19 8.52 -10.09
CA PRO A 23 8.12 8.58 -11.07
C PRO A 23 7.37 7.24 -11.20
N ILE A 24 6.04 7.29 -11.25
CA ILE A 24 5.20 6.09 -11.47
C ILE A 24 5.63 5.37 -12.75
N ALA A 25 6.08 6.11 -13.78
CA ALA A 25 6.56 5.53 -15.03
C ALA A 25 7.83 4.67 -14.87
N GLU A 26 8.74 5.03 -13.96
CA GLU A 26 9.92 4.22 -13.65
C GLU A 26 9.51 2.96 -12.88
N VAL A 27 8.58 3.07 -11.93
CA VAL A 27 8.05 1.90 -11.21
C VAL A 27 7.30 0.94 -12.15
N ALA A 28 6.57 1.45 -13.14
CA ALA A 28 5.88 0.63 -14.14
C ALA A 28 6.86 -0.19 -15.01
N ALA A 29 8.15 0.18 -15.02
CA ALA A 29 9.17 -0.53 -15.73
C ALA A 29 9.75 -1.73 -14.97
N GLU A 30 9.55 -1.78 -13.65
CA GLU A 30 10.04 -2.82 -12.76
C GLU A 30 9.10 -4.04 -12.70
N PRO A 31 9.63 -5.22 -12.32
CA PRO A 31 8.81 -6.36 -11.93
C PRO A 31 8.01 -6.03 -10.67
N LEU A 32 6.68 -6.06 -10.78
CA LEU A 32 5.78 -5.77 -9.68
C LEU A 32 5.37 -7.07 -8.97
N ILE A 33 5.41 -7.06 -7.65
CA ILE A 33 4.90 -8.13 -6.80
C ILE A 33 3.55 -7.69 -6.26
N GLY A 34 2.54 -8.53 -6.48
CA GLY A 34 1.14 -8.23 -6.24
C GLY A 34 0.49 -9.08 -5.16
N LEU A 35 -0.73 -8.70 -4.78
CA LEU A 35 -1.63 -9.55 -4.01
C LEU A 35 -2.50 -10.38 -4.95
N THR A 36 -2.82 -11.60 -4.53
CA THR A 36 -3.73 -12.51 -5.27
C THR A 36 -5.11 -11.87 -5.44
N ARG A 37 -5.74 -12.12 -6.60
CA ARG A 37 -7.12 -11.68 -6.85
C ARG A 37 -8.14 -12.39 -5.98
N GLU A 38 -7.88 -13.64 -5.58
CA GLU A 38 -8.83 -14.40 -4.75
C GLU A 38 -9.00 -13.75 -3.37
N ASP A 39 -7.90 -13.39 -2.70
CA ASP A 39 -7.92 -12.80 -1.37
C ASP A 39 -8.16 -11.29 -1.40
N TYR A 40 -7.78 -10.62 -2.50
CA TYR A 40 -7.91 -9.16 -2.66
C TYR A 40 -8.53 -8.79 -4.00
N PRO A 41 -9.85 -9.00 -4.20
CA PRO A 41 -10.52 -8.74 -5.47
C PRO A 41 -10.34 -7.31 -6.01
N GLY A 42 -10.23 -6.31 -5.11
CA GLY A 42 -10.04 -4.90 -5.48
C GLY A 42 -8.59 -4.48 -5.77
N TYR A 43 -7.59 -5.36 -5.56
CA TYR A 43 -6.18 -4.99 -5.67
C TYR A 43 -5.79 -4.61 -7.10
N TYR A 44 -6.20 -5.40 -8.10
CA TYR A 44 -5.84 -5.13 -9.49
C TYR A 44 -6.48 -3.88 -10.08
N ASP A 45 -7.70 -3.56 -9.65
CA ASP A 45 -8.35 -2.30 -10.03
C ASP A 45 -7.59 -1.12 -9.43
N TYR A 46 -7.14 -1.27 -8.19
CA TYR A 46 -6.31 -0.28 -7.52
C TYR A 46 -4.94 -0.09 -8.20
N VAL A 47 -4.23 -1.17 -8.56
CA VAL A 47 -3.00 -1.11 -9.36
C VAL A 47 -3.30 -0.39 -10.69
N SER A 48 -4.34 -0.81 -11.39
CA SER A 48 -4.72 -0.21 -12.69
C SER A 48 -5.02 1.29 -12.57
N MET A 49 -5.68 1.71 -11.49
CA MET A 49 -5.98 3.11 -11.22
C MET A 49 -4.69 3.93 -11.02
N ILE A 50 -3.73 3.44 -10.23
CA ILE A 50 -2.46 4.11 -9.97
C ILE A 50 -1.67 4.33 -11.27
N PHE A 51 -1.60 3.29 -12.10
CA PHE A 51 -0.83 3.31 -13.34
C PHE A 51 -1.61 3.82 -14.56
N SER A 52 -2.87 4.24 -14.39
CA SER A 52 -3.79 4.60 -15.49
C SER A 52 -3.27 5.67 -16.44
N LYS A 53 -2.44 6.61 -15.96
CA LYS A 53 -1.87 7.71 -16.75
C LYS A 53 -0.51 7.38 -17.37
N VAL A 54 0.03 6.19 -17.12
CA VAL A 54 1.32 5.76 -17.64
C VAL A 54 1.10 4.91 -18.89
N LYS A 55 1.87 5.16 -19.95
CA LYS A 55 1.76 4.41 -21.22
C LYS A 55 2.09 2.93 -21.04
N ARG A 56 3.08 2.62 -20.19
CA ARG A 56 3.49 1.27 -19.85
C ARG A 56 2.68 0.77 -18.66
N LYS A 57 2.05 -0.40 -18.79
CA LYS A 57 1.41 -1.10 -17.68
C LYS A 57 2.45 -1.84 -16.85
N PRO A 58 2.34 -1.86 -15.51
CA PRO A 58 3.21 -2.66 -14.68
C PRO A 58 3.06 -4.15 -15.01
N ARG A 59 4.15 -4.89 -14.92
CA ARG A 59 4.15 -6.35 -15.09
C ARG A 59 4.15 -6.99 -13.71
N VAL A 60 3.03 -7.57 -13.31
CA VAL A 60 2.98 -8.41 -12.11
C VAL A 60 3.70 -9.72 -12.41
N VAL A 61 4.76 -10.05 -11.64
CA VAL A 61 5.58 -11.26 -11.84
C VAL A 61 5.32 -12.33 -10.80
N GLU A 62 4.89 -11.94 -9.61
CA GLU A 62 4.65 -12.80 -8.46
C GLU A 62 3.42 -12.27 -7.71
N GLU A 63 2.66 -13.19 -7.12
CA GLU A 63 1.46 -12.89 -6.34
C GLU A 63 1.50 -13.63 -5.00
N TYR A 64 1.03 -12.97 -3.95
CA TYR A 64 0.99 -13.51 -2.59
C TYR A 64 -0.38 -13.26 -1.94
N ASP A 65 -0.78 -14.17 -1.06
CA ASP A 65 -2.02 -14.10 -0.25
C ASP A 65 -1.94 -13.10 0.91
N SER A 66 -0.75 -12.54 1.15
CA SER A 66 -0.49 -11.67 2.28
C SER A 66 0.59 -10.64 1.96
N TYR A 67 0.42 -9.47 2.57
CA TYR A 67 1.40 -8.40 2.42
C TYR A 67 2.77 -8.78 3.04
N TYR A 68 2.80 -9.65 4.05
CA TYR A 68 4.06 -10.17 4.60
C TYR A 68 4.82 -11.04 3.59
N GLY A 69 4.12 -11.86 2.79
CA GLY A 69 4.70 -12.61 1.68
C GLY A 69 5.34 -11.69 0.65
N ILE A 70 4.62 -10.64 0.25
CA ILE A 70 5.14 -9.59 -0.63
C ILE A 70 6.43 -8.98 -0.07
N ILE A 71 6.46 -8.60 1.21
CA ILE A 71 7.64 -7.98 1.81
C ILE A 71 8.84 -8.92 1.79
N SER A 72 8.65 -10.20 2.10
CA SER A 72 9.72 -11.19 2.01
C SER A 72 10.28 -11.31 0.60
N ALA A 73 9.44 -11.27 -0.42
CA ALA A 73 9.84 -11.34 -1.83
C ALA A 73 10.58 -10.07 -2.29
N VAL A 74 10.08 -8.89 -1.88
CA VAL A 74 10.77 -7.61 -2.10
C VAL A 74 12.12 -7.60 -1.41
N GLU A 75 12.22 -8.06 -0.16
CA GLU A 75 13.48 -8.15 0.59
C GLU A 75 14.48 -9.10 -0.09
N ALA A 76 14.00 -10.20 -0.68
CA ALA A 76 14.79 -11.12 -1.51
C ALA A 76 15.20 -10.53 -2.87
N GLY A 77 14.64 -9.38 -3.26
CA GLY A 77 15.00 -8.66 -4.48
C GLY A 77 14.34 -9.18 -5.76
N THR A 78 13.23 -9.93 -5.67
CA THR A 78 12.52 -10.45 -6.85
C THR A 78 11.73 -9.38 -7.60
N GLY A 79 11.47 -8.24 -6.94
CA GLY A 79 10.85 -7.07 -7.55
C GLY A 79 10.48 -5.98 -6.55
N VAL A 80 9.54 -5.14 -6.96
CA VAL A 80 9.02 -4.01 -6.16
C VAL A 80 7.54 -4.21 -5.88
N ALA A 81 7.00 -3.54 -4.86
CA ALA A 81 5.58 -3.64 -4.52
C ALA A 81 4.95 -2.28 -4.24
N LEU A 82 3.63 -2.16 -4.43
CA LEU A 82 2.89 -1.00 -3.93
C LEU A 82 2.60 -1.17 -2.44
N GLY A 83 2.73 -0.09 -1.69
CA GLY A 83 2.47 -0.07 -0.26
C GLY A 83 1.82 1.21 0.24
N ALA A 84 1.58 1.24 1.55
CA ALA A 84 1.17 2.42 2.30
C ALA A 84 2.30 2.86 3.22
N ASP A 85 2.56 4.17 3.28
CA ASP A 85 3.67 4.74 4.05
C ASP A 85 3.62 4.40 5.54
N VAL A 86 2.41 4.25 6.10
CA VAL A 86 2.18 3.81 7.49
C VAL A 86 2.81 2.45 7.82
N LEU A 87 3.02 1.57 6.82
CA LEU A 87 3.65 0.27 7.03
C LEU A 87 5.14 0.39 7.35
N GLY A 88 5.75 1.53 7.06
CA GLY A 88 7.13 1.83 7.45
C GLY A 88 7.37 1.76 8.96
N HIS A 89 6.33 2.00 9.77
CA HIS A 89 6.44 1.90 11.23
C HIS A 89 6.62 0.46 11.73
N SER A 90 6.12 -0.54 10.99
CA SER A 90 6.11 -1.95 11.41
C SER A 90 7.17 -2.80 10.71
N LEU A 91 7.62 -2.39 9.52
CA LEU A 91 8.49 -3.21 8.67
C LEU A 91 9.99 -2.93 8.88
N GLY A 92 10.34 -1.86 9.61
CA GLY A 92 11.71 -1.53 9.99
C GLY A 92 12.62 -1.27 8.78
N ASN A 93 13.88 -1.70 8.88
CA ASN A 93 14.89 -1.48 7.82
C ASN A 93 14.93 -2.57 6.73
N ARG A 94 14.01 -3.55 6.77
CA ARG A 94 13.97 -4.67 5.81
C ARG A 94 13.70 -4.22 4.38
N VAL A 95 12.99 -3.10 4.23
CA VAL A 95 12.60 -2.51 2.95
C VAL A 95 12.67 -0.98 3.01
N LYS A 96 12.70 -0.33 1.86
CA LYS A 96 12.61 1.12 1.71
C LYS A 96 11.29 1.51 1.06
N PHE A 97 10.71 2.61 1.55
CA PHE A 97 9.48 3.20 1.04
C PHE A 97 9.81 4.48 0.30
N LEU A 98 9.29 4.62 -0.92
CA LEU A 98 9.51 5.78 -1.78
C LEU A 98 8.18 6.33 -2.24
N TYR A 99 8.01 7.65 -2.14
CA TYR A 99 6.80 8.29 -2.64
C TYR A 99 6.71 8.23 -4.16
N LEU A 100 5.50 8.15 -4.68
CA LEU A 100 5.24 8.08 -6.11
C LEU A 100 5.02 9.49 -6.69
N THR A 101 5.50 9.74 -7.91
CA THR A 101 5.30 10.99 -8.65
C THR A 101 4.65 10.74 -10.02
N PRO A 102 3.51 11.36 -10.37
CA PRO A 102 2.67 12.17 -9.50
C PRO A 102 2.12 11.34 -8.32
N GLU A 103 1.73 12.00 -7.23
CA GLU A 103 1.19 11.29 -6.07
C GLU A 103 -0.16 10.64 -6.41
N PRO A 104 -0.33 9.32 -6.20
CA PRO A 104 -1.62 8.66 -6.38
C PRO A 104 -2.65 9.16 -5.38
N LYS A 105 -3.93 8.90 -5.67
CA LYS A 105 -5.00 9.13 -4.69
C LYS A 105 -4.70 8.31 -3.42
N PRO A 106 -4.68 8.95 -2.24
CA PRO A 106 -4.50 8.24 -0.98
C PRO A 106 -5.57 7.16 -0.76
N VAL A 107 -5.21 6.11 -0.02
CA VAL A 107 -6.15 5.05 0.36
C VAL A 107 -6.88 5.48 1.63
N ALA A 108 -8.21 5.42 1.62
CA ALA A 108 -9.02 5.67 2.81
C ALA A 108 -9.05 4.43 3.71
N VAL A 109 -8.70 4.61 4.97
CA VAL A 109 -8.82 3.59 6.02
C VAL A 109 -9.91 4.03 6.98
N GLY A 110 -10.80 3.09 7.31
CA GLY A 110 -11.98 3.34 8.12
C GLY A 110 -12.38 2.14 8.95
N ILE A 111 -13.36 2.38 9.83
CA ILE A 111 -14.04 1.34 10.61
C ILE A 111 -15.42 1.10 9.99
N VAL A 112 -15.87 -0.16 10.01
CA VAL A 112 -17.18 -0.57 9.54
C VAL A 112 -17.90 -1.28 10.69
N GLY A 113 -19.20 -1.02 10.84
CA GLY A 113 -20.03 -1.59 11.89
C GLY A 113 -21.37 -2.05 11.34
N THR A 114 -22.03 -2.96 12.08
CA THR A 114 -23.38 -3.41 11.73
C THR A 114 -24.39 -2.28 11.87
N LYS A 115 -25.41 -2.28 11.00
CA LYS A 115 -26.56 -1.39 11.16
C LYS A 115 -27.36 -1.87 12.37
N GLY A 116 -27.50 -1.04 13.40
CA GLY A 116 -28.26 -1.36 14.60
C GLY A 116 -27.57 -0.88 15.87
N ARG A 117 -28.05 -1.37 17.02
CA ARG A 117 -27.46 -1.04 18.31
C ARG A 117 -26.12 -1.75 18.45
N LEU A 118 -25.05 -0.97 18.58
CA LEU A 118 -23.74 -1.48 18.94
C LEU A 118 -23.70 -1.80 20.44
N SER A 119 -22.79 -2.67 20.86
CA SER A 119 -22.53 -2.84 22.30
C SER A 119 -21.94 -1.55 22.88
N PRO A 120 -22.10 -1.27 24.18
CA PRO A 120 -21.51 -0.07 24.79
C PRO A 120 -19.99 0.06 24.54
N ALA A 121 -19.27 -1.07 24.50
CA ALA A 121 -17.85 -1.10 24.16
C ALA A 121 -17.58 -0.70 22.70
N ALA A 122 -18.37 -1.20 21.76
CA ALA A 122 -18.26 -0.85 20.34
C ALA A 122 -18.65 0.61 20.08
N GLU A 123 -19.67 1.14 20.75
CA GLU A 123 -20.02 2.57 20.69
C GLU A 123 -18.88 3.44 21.21
N LYS A 124 -18.30 3.08 22.36
CA LYS A 124 -17.15 3.81 22.92
C LYS A 124 -15.94 3.77 21.98
N PHE A 125 -15.60 2.60 21.44
CA PHE A 125 -14.53 2.46 20.46
C PHE A 125 -14.80 3.31 19.20
N TRP A 126 -16.04 3.30 18.70
CA TRP A 126 -16.43 4.10 17.54
C TRP A 126 -16.23 5.60 17.76
N GLN A 127 -16.57 6.11 18.95
CA GLN A 127 -16.34 7.51 19.28
C GLN A 127 -14.84 7.83 19.39
N CYS A 128 -14.07 7.02 20.11
CA CYS A 128 -12.62 7.23 20.21
C CYS A 128 -11.94 7.17 18.83
N ALA A 129 -12.37 6.27 17.96
CA ALA A 129 -11.85 6.17 16.59
C ALA A 129 -12.20 7.40 15.74
N LYS A 130 -13.39 8.01 15.92
CA LYS A 130 -13.77 9.27 15.27
C LYS A 130 -12.93 10.44 15.76
N GLU A 131 -12.74 10.55 17.08
CA GLU A 131 -11.90 11.58 17.69
C GLU A 131 -10.46 11.47 17.18
N ALA A 132 -9.87 10.27 17.23
CA ALA A 132 -8.51 10.01 16.76
C ALA A 132 -8.34 10.32 15.26
N ALA A 133 -9.36 10.08 14.43
CA ALA A 133 -9.34 10.41 13.02
C ALA A 133 -9.47 11.92 12.73
N SER A 134 -9.95 12.71 13.70
CA SER A 134 -10.18 14.16 13.55
C SER A 134 -9.00 15.01 14.06
N GLN A 135 -8.05 14.40 14.79
CA GLN A 135 -6.88 15.07 15.36
C GLN A 135 -5.64 15.05 14.43
N LYS A 136 -5.79 14.66 13.16
CA LYS A 136 -4.71 14.56 12.18
C LYS A 136 -4.89 15.50 11.00
#